data_AF-Q6LMB9-F1
#
_entry.id   AF-Q6LMB9-F1
#
_cell.length_a   1.000
_cell.length_b   1.000
_cell.length_c   1.000
_cell.angle_alpha   90.00
_cell.angle_beta   90.00
_cell.angle_gamma   90.00
#
_symmetry.space_group_name_H-M   'P 1'
#
loop_
_entity.id
_entity.type
_entity.pdbx_description
1 polymer ?
#
loop_
_entity_poly.entity_id
_entity_poly.type
_entity_poly.pdbx_seq_one_letter_code
_entity_poly.pdbx_strand_id
1 'polypeptide(L)'
;MTLQRLFCALLIVICAWFGYYLLENRWKDDIQVEPDAEKPLFTGSIVTNTAFNESGMRSYQIDSEYLEHFSVSGDTDFDKPVLWVYRDGENTEWRISSNTAKLDKDQVLQMTGNVRIFNLLPESIMKVMQTETLRLDLITKDFDTADHVVITGTGFQNEGTGMKGNMDRSVATLLNNVKGRYEALQN
;
A
#
# COMPACT_ATOMS: atom_id res chain seq x y z
N MET A 1 -57.35 -28.06 -48.38
CA MET A 1 -55.88 -28.18 -48.53
C MET A 1 -55.13 -26.85 -48.41
N THR A 2 -55.80 -25.69 -48.38
CA THR A 2 -55.18 -24.35 -48.31
C THR A 2 -55.11 -23.77 -46.88
N LEU A 3 -56.11 -24.03 -46.04
CA LEU A 3 -56.17 -23.53 -44.65
C LEU A 3 -55.04 -24.08 -43.76
N GLN A 4 -54.72 -25.37 -43.88
CA GLN A 4 -53.64 -26.00 -43.13
C GLN A 4 -52.25 -25.43 -43.49
N ARG A 5 -52.04 -25.10 -44.77
CA ARG A 5 -50.79 -24.48 -45.24
C ARG A 5 -50.64 -23.04 -44.73
N LEU A 6 -51.75 -22.30 -44.64
CA LEU A 6 -51.78 -20.96 -44.05
C LEU A 6 -51.47 -20.99 -42.55
N PHE A 7 -52.00 -21.98 -41.82
CA PHE A 7 -51.73 -22.14 -40.38
C PHE A 7 -50.25 -22.50 -40.11
N CYS A 8 -49.67 -23.40 -40.91
CA CYS A 8 -48.24 -23.72 -40.80
C CYS A 8 -47.34 -22.51 -41.10
N ALA A 9 -47.68 -21.70 -42.11
CA ALA A 9 -46.92 -20.50 -42.45
C ALA A 9 -46.95 -19.47 -41.30
N LEU A 10 -48.11 -19.27 -40.67
CA LEU A 10 -48.27 -18.39 -39.51
C LEU A 10 -47.42 -18.86 -38.31
N LEU A 11 -47.41 -20.17 -38.07
CA LEU A 11 -46.65 -20.76 -36.97
C LEU A 11 -45.13 -20.58 -37.16
N ILE A 12 -44.63 -20.72 -38.40
CA ILE A 12 -43.22 -20.47 -38.72
C ILE A 12 -42.84 -19.00 -38.48
N VAL A 13 -43.70 -18.05 -38.86
CA VAL A 13 -43.46 -16.61 -38.61
C VAL A 13 -43.42 -16.32 -37.11
N ILE A 14 -44.33 -16.90 -36.32
CA ILE A 14 -44.33 -16.74 -34.86
C ILE A 14 -43.07 -17.35 -34.24
N CYS A 15 -42.66 -18.55 -34.66
CA CYS A 15 -41.42 -19.17 -34.18
C CYS A 15 -40.18 -18.37 -34.58
N ALA A 16 -40.13 -17.80 -35.78
CA ALA A 16 -39.04 -16.94 -36.22
C ALA A 16 -38.99 -15.63 -35.42
N TRP A 17 -40.15 -15.02 -35.15
CA TRP A 17 -40.26 -13.82 -34.32
C TRP A 17 -39.83 -14.10 -32.88
N PHE A 18 -40.31 -15.19 -32.29
CA PHE A 18 -39.97 -15.59 -30.93
C PHE A 18 -38.50 -15.99 -30.81
N GLY A 19 -37.97 -16.67 -31.83
CA GLY A 19 -36.56 -17.00 -31.95
C GLY A 19 -35.68 -15.75 -32.08
N TYR A 20 -36.09 -14.77 -32.89
CA TYR A 20 -35.41 -13.48 -33.01
C TYR A 20 -35.44 -12.71 -31.69
N TYR A 21 -36.58 -12.64 -31.02
CA TYR A 21 -36.73 -11.99 -29.71
C TYR A 21 -35.86 -12.64 -28.62
N LEU A 22 -35.83 -13.97 -28.57
CA LEU A 22 -34.98 -14.69 -27.62
C LEU A 22 -33.49 -14.52 -27.94
N LEU A 23 -33.13 -14.45 -29.23
CA LEU A 23 -31.76 -14.20 -29.66
C LEU A 23 -31.34 -12.76 -29.35
N GLU A 24 -32.16 -11.76 -29.64
CA GLU A 24 -31.89 -10.36 -29.31
C GLU A 24 -31.69 -10.17 -27.80
N ASN A 25 -32.51 -10.80 -26.96
CA ASN A 25 -32.35 -10.74 -25.51
C ASN A 25 -31.12 -11.51 -24.99
N ARG A 26 -30.61 -12.49 -25.73
CA ARG A 26 -29.33 -13.17 -25.42
C ARG A 26 -28.11 -12.33 -25.83
N TRP A 27 -28.29 -11.40 -26.76
CA TRP A 27 -27.23 -10.56 -27.34
C TRP A 27 -27.24 -9.15 -26.76
N LYS A 28 -28.32 -8.74 -26.08
CA LYS A 28 -28.35 -7.59 -25.16
C LYS A 28 -27.57 -7.94 -23.90
N ASP A 29 -26.26 -7.84 -24.08
CA ASP A 29 -25.23 -7.46 -23.14
C ASP A 29 -25.17 -8.19 -21.80
N ASP A 30 -24.04 -8.87 -21.61
CA ASP A 30 -23.33 -8.81 -20.35
C ASP A 30 -23.13 -7.32 -20.06
N ILE A 31 -24.04 -6.72 -19.28
CA ILE A 31 -24.02 -5.28 -18.97
C ILE A 31 -22.64 -5.02 -18.39
N GLN A 32 -21.80 -4.25 -19.08
CA GLN A 32 -20.59 -3.68 -18.50
C GLN A 32 -21.04 -2.72 -17.40
N VAL A 33 -21.18 -3.26 -16.20
CA VAL A 33 -21.34 -2.48 -14.97
C VAL A 33 -20.06 -1.66 -14.86
N GLU A 34 -20.17 -0.34 -14.85
CA GLU A 34 -19.01 0.52 -14.54
C GLU A 34 -18.38 0.03 -13.24
N PRO A 35 -17.06 -0.14 -13.18
CA PRO A 35 -16.38 -0.53 -11.95
C PRO A 35 -16.78 0.44 -10.84
N ASP A 36 -17.42 -0.10 -9.82
CA ASP A 36 -17.82 0.67 -8.64
C ASP A 36 -16.56 1.24 -7.98
N ALA A 37 -16.38 2.56 -8.08
CA ALA A 37 -15.17 3.24 -7.64
C ALA A 37 -14.92 3.09 -6.13
N GLU A 38 -15.94 2.79 -5.34
CA GLU A 38 -15.83 2.57 -3.90
C GLU A 38 -15.37 1.14 -3.55
N LYS A 39 -15.35 0.22 -4.52
CA LYS A 39 -14.95 -1.17 -4.28
C LYS A 39 -13.50 -1.42 -4.67
N PRO A 40 -12.77 -2.22 -3.88
CA PRO A 40 -11.42 -2.63 -4.25
C PRO A 40 -11.46 -3.47 -5.53
N LEU A 41 -10.51 -3.21 -6.44
CA LEU A 41 -10.29 -4.01 -7.63
C LEU A 41 -9.79 -5.41 -7.24
N PHE A 42 -8.89 -5.47 -6.26
CA PHE A 42 -8.44 -6.72 -5.67
C PHE A 42 -8.13 -6.56 -4.20
N THR A 43 -8.23 -7.68 -3.48
CA THR A 43 -7.92 -7.79 -2.05
C THR A 43 -6.98 -8.96 -1.83
N GLY A 44 -6.14 -8.89 -0.82
CA GLY A 44 -5.22 -9.98 -0.45
C GLY A 44 -5.19 -10.19 1.05
N SER A 45 -5.01 -11.44 1.49
CA SER A 45 -4.80 -11.79 2.90
C SER A 45 -3.44 -12.45 3.05
N ILE A 46 -2.68 -12.05 4.08
CA ILE A 46 -1.30 -12.50 4.35
C ILE A 46 -0.44 -12.35 3.09
N VAL A 47 -0.08 -11.10 2.80
CA VAL A 47 0.61 -10.76 1.55
C VAL A 47 2.01 -10.25 1.81
N THR A 48 2.87 -10.54 0.85
CA THR A 48 4.25 -10.04 0.78
C THR A 48 4.43 -9.41 -0.59
N ASN A 49 4.59 -8.09 -0.62
CA ASN A 49 4.87 -7.33 -1.84
C ASN A 49 6.34 -6.93 -1.85
N THR A 50 7.08 -7.33 -2.88
CA THR A 50 8.51 -7.05 -3.01
C THR A 50 8.76 -6.21 -4.24
N ALA A 51 9.40 -5.05 -4.07
CA ALA A 51 9.79 -4.16 -5.15
C ALA A 51 11.28 -4.26 -5.43
N PHE A 52 11.62 -4.23 -6.73
CA PHE A 52 12.98 -4.27 -7.24
C PHE A 52 13.30 -2.95 -7.95
N ASN A 53 14.57 -2.54 -7.91
CA ASN A 53 15.05 -1.40 -8.68
C ASN A 53 15.36 -1.80 -10.14
N GLU A 54 15.73 -0.82 -10.97
CA GLU A 54 16.05 -1.02 -12.39
C GLU A 54 17.21 -2.01 -12.63
N SER A 55 18.10 -2.18 -11.65
CA SER A 55 19.21 -3.15 -11.72
C SER A 55 18.79 -4.57 -11.29
N GLY A 56 17.53 -4.77 -10.91
CA GLY A 56 17.02 -6.07 -10.43
C GLY A 56 17.34 -6.38 -8.97
N MET A 57 17.88 -5.42 -8.20
CA MET A 57 18.12 -5.59 -6.77
C MET A 57 16.87 -5.23 -5.97
N ARG A 58 16.64 -5.93 -4.85
CA ARG A 58 15.50 -5.68 -3.97
C ARG A 58 15.64 -4.29 -3.34
N SER A 59 14.62 -3.45 -3.51
CA SER A 59 14.57 -2.12 -2.89
C SER A 59 13.85 -2.17 -1.54
N TYR A 60 12.65 -2.73 -1.53
CA TYR A 60 11.85 -2.88 -0.31
C TYR A 60 10.89 -4.06 -0.40
N GLN A 61 10.38 -4.47 0.75
CA GLN A 61 9.33 -5.47 0.89
C GLN A 61 8.27 -4.97 1.90
N ILE A 62 6.99 -5.10 1.59
CA ILE A 62 5.88 -4.80 2.48
C ILE A 62 5.13 -6.10 2.77
N ASP A 63 5.15 -6.52 4.02
CA ASP A 63 4.31 -7.62 4.52
C ASP A 63 3.06 -7.02 5.19
N SER A 64 1.89 -7.61 4.99
CA SER A 64 0.66 -7.16 5.67
C SER A 64 -0.33 -8.31 5.89
N GLU A 65 -1.19 -8.17 6.90
CA GLU A 65 -2.25 -9.15 7.17
C GLU A 65 -3.36 -9.08 6.13
N TYR A 66 -3.67 -7.87 5.65
CA TYR A 66 -4.69 -7.63 4.64
C TYR A 66 -4.29 -6.44 3.75
N LEU A 67 -4.67 -6.49 2.48
CA LEU A 67 -4.50 -5.39 1.55
C LEU A 67 -5.75 -5.20 0.67
N GLU A 68 -6.02 -3.96 0.29
CA GLU A 68 -7.02 -3.59 -0.71
C GLU A 68 -6.39 -2.63 -1.73
N HIS A 69 -6.63 -2.87 -3.01
CA HIS A 69 -6.15 -1.99 -4.07
C HIS A 69 -7.33 -1.45 -4.89
N PHE A 70 -7.35 -0.14 -5.13
CA PHE A 70 -8.44 0.55 -5.80
C PHE A 70 -8.01 1.01 -7.20
N SER A 71 -8.76 0.62 -8.23
CA SER A 71 -8.42 0.93 -9.62
C SER A 71 -8.53 2.42 -9.97
N VAL A 72 -9.45 3.13 -9.33
CA VAL A 72 -9.78 4.53 -9.66
C VAL A 72 -8.78 5.51 -9.05
N SER A 73 -8.45 5.36 -7.76
CA SER A 73 -7.42 6.19 -7.11
C SER A 73 -6.00 5.70 -7.40
N GLY A 74 -5.81 4.39 -7.62
CA GLY A 74 -4.51 3.73 -7.65
C GLY A 74 -3.92 3.50 -6.25
N ASP A 75 -4.67 3.81 -5.19
CA ASP A 75 -4.23 3.62 -3.81
C ASP A 75 -4.25 2.14 -3.43
N THR A 76 -3.32 1.77 -2.55
CA THR A 76 -3.31 0.47 -1.88
C THR A 76 -3.33 0.66 -0.38
N ASP A 77 -4.37 0.17 0.28
CA ASP A 77 -4.52 0.19 1.72
C ASP A 77 -4.03 -1.12 2.32
N PHE A 78 -3.28 -1.03 3.42
CA PHE A 78 -2.67 -2.15 4.13
C PHE A 78 -3.10 -2.15 5.60
N ASP A 79 -3.47 -3.33 6.11
CA ASP A 79 -3.69 -3.57 7.53
C ASP A 79 -2.47 -4.24 8.17
N LYS A 80 -2.02 -3.68 9.30
CA LYS A 80 -0.81 -4.04 10.04
C LYS A 80 0.43 -4.26 9.16
N PRO A 81 0.83 -3.27 8.36
CA PRO A 81 1.97 -3.40 7.48
C PRO A 81 3.30 -3.46 8.23
N VAL A 82 4.24 -4.21 7.67
CA VAL A 82 5.65 -4.24 8.04
C VAL A 82 6.47 -4.01 6.76
N LEU A 83 7.08 -2.84 6.66
CA LEU A 83 7.99 -2.46 5.60
C LEU A 83 9.43 -2.82 5.98
N TRP A 84 10.12 -3.48 5.05
CA TRP A 84 11.54 -3.80 5.11
C TRP A 84 12.27 -3.05 4.01
N VAL A 85 13.29 -2.27 4.36
CA VAL A 85 14.13 -1.56 3.39
C VAL A 85 15.48 -2.25 3.31
N TYR A 86 15.93 -2.54 2.09
CA TYR A 86 17.14 -3.29 1.83
C TYR A 86 18.27 -2.36 1.38
N ARG A 87 19.45 -2.55 1.95
CA ARG A 87 20.72 -2.02 1.48
C ARG A 87 21.38 -3.07 0.59
N ASP A 88 21.82 -2.65 -0.59
CA ASP A 88 22.50 -3.49 -1.59
C ASP A 88 21.69 -4.76 -1.99
N GLY A 89 20.37 -4.75 -1.84
CA GLY A 89 19.48 -5.84 -2.24
C GLY A 89 19.38 -7.04 -1.30
N GLU A 90 20.29 -7.20 -0.35
CA GLU A 90 20.31 -8.37 0.56
C GLU A 90 20.17 -8.00 2.04
N ASN A 91 20.84 -6.94 2.48
CA ASN A 91 20.89 -6.59 3.91
C ASN A 91 19.67 -5.75 4.28
N THR A 92 18.82 -6.24 5.18
CA THR A 92 17.73 -5.42 5.72
C THR A 92 18.29 -4.35 6.64
N GLU A 93 18.19 -3.09 6.25
CA GLU A 93 18.68 -1.96 7.03
C GLU A 93 17.61 -1.41 7.96
N TRP A 94 16.38 -1.26 7.45
CA TRP A 94 15.27 -0.68 8.20
C TRP A 94 14.08 -1.62 8.23
N ARG A 95 13.40 -1.65 9.38
CA ARG A 95 12.10 -2.29 9.58
C ARG A 95 11.12 -1.30 10.15
N ILE A 96 10.01 -1.06 9.46
CA ILE A 96 9.01 -0.06 9.85
C ILE A 96 7.65 -0.76 9.96
N SER A 97 6.95 -0.56 11.06
CA SER A 97 5.62 -1.16 11.28
C SER A 97 4.62 -0.12 11.77
N SER A 98 3.35 -0.27 11.40
CA SER A 98 2.24 0.57 11.88
C SER A 98 0.95 -0.25 12.01
N ASN A 99 -0.13 0.38 12.48
CA ASN A 99 -1.45 -0.23 12.49
C ASN A 99 -2.05 -0.28 11.07
N THR A 100 -1.94 0.80 10.31
CA THR A 100 -2.39 0.85 8.91
C THR A 100 -1.39 1.60 8.04
N ALA A 101 -1.43 1.38 6.72
CA ALA A 101 -0.75 2.25 5.77
C ALA A 101 -1.53 2.38 4.46
N LYS A 102 -1.32 3.49 3.77
CA LYS A 102 -1.81 3.76 2.42
C LYS A 102 -0.63 4.06 1.51
N LEU A 103 -0.54 3.36 0.39
CA LEU A 103 0.43 3.62 -0.67
C LEU A 103 -0.28 4.26 -1.85
N ASP A 104 0.15 5.45 -2.25
CA ASP A 104 -0.38 6.13 -3.43
C ASP A 104 0.35 5.75 -4.72
N LYS A 105 -0.19 6.22 -5.85
CA LYS A 105 0.38 6.03 -7.20
C LYS A 105 1.78 6.62 -7.39
N ASP A 106 2.15 7.61 -6.57
CA ASP A 106 3.43 8.31 -6.63
C ASP A 106 4.48 7.63 -5.71
N GLN A 107 4.16 6.43 -5.20
CA GLN A 107 4.98 5.61 -4.30
C GLN A 107 5.28 6.27 -2.95
N VAL A 108 4.38 7.13 -2.49
CA VAL A 108 4.42 7.68 -1.13
C VAL A 108 3.59 6.81 -0.21
N LEU A 109 4.25 6.23 0.78
CA LEU A 109 3.64 5.41 1.82
C LEU A 109 3.32 6.29 3.03
N GLN A 110 2.04 6.35 3.39
CA GLN A 110 1.54 7.01 4.58
C GLN A 110 1.18 5.96 5.62
N MET A 111 1.97 5.88 6.69
CA MET A 111 1.78 4.91 7.78
C MET A 111 1.14 5.61 8.97
N THR A 112 0.12 5.00 9.56
CA THR A 112 -0.68 5.60 10.64
C THR A 112 -0.86 4.64 11.80
N GLY A 113 -0.73 5.16 13.02
CA GLY A 113 -0.94 4.45 14.27
C GLY A 113 0.28 3.64 14.70
N ASN A 114 0.81 3.94 15.89
CA ASN A 114 1.93 3.20 16.51
C ASN A 114 3.10 2.95 15.55
N VAL A 115 3.50 3.95 14.77
CA VAL A 115 4.61 3.79 13.82
C VAL A 115 5.91 3.57 14.59
N ARG A 116 6.57 2.44 14.32
CA ARG A 116 7.87 2.08 14.90
C ARG A 116 8.86 1.79 13.79
N ILE A 117 9.97 2.51 13.82
CA ILE A 117 11.05 2.40 12.84
C ILE A 117 12.27 1.83 13.58
N PHE A 118 12.77 0.70 13.13
CA PHE A 118 13.94 0.04 13.69
C PHE A 118 15.07 0.07 12.67
N ASN A 119 16.25 0.48 13.12
CA ASN A 119 17.49 0.23 12.38
C ASN A 119 18.03 -1.14 12.79
N LEU A 120 18.26 -2.01 11.81
CA LEU A 120 18.70 -3.39 12.03
C LEU A 120 20.22 -3.56 11.94
N LEU A 121 20.96 -2.51 11.57
CA LEU A 121 22.41 -2.58 11.48
C LEU A 121 23.06 -2.54 12.88
N PRO A 122 23.98 -3.47 13.19
CA PRO A 122 24.59 -3.55 14.51
C PRO A 122 25.37 -2.30 14.88
N GLU A 123 26.06 -1.69 13.92
CA GLU A 123 26.89 -0.49 14.07
C GLU A 123 26.10 0.81 14.16
N SER A 124 24.80 0.81 13.84
CA SER A 124 24.00 2.04 13.84
C SER A 124 23.84 2.60 15.25
N ILE A 125 24.16 3.88 15.40
CA ILE A 125 23.98 4.63 16.65
C ILE A 125 22.50 4.85 16.95
N MET A 126 21.67 4.97 15.91
CA MET A 126 20.21 5.12 16.01
C MET A 126 19.56 3.75 15.99
N LYS A 127 18.75 3.42 17.01
CA LYS A 127 18.16 2.07 17.14
C LYS A 127 16.68 2.07 16.81
N VAL A 128 15.90 2.96 17.42
CA VAL A 128 14.44 2.97 17.30
C VAL A 128 13.92 4.40 17.18
N MET A 129 12.93 4.61 16.32
CA MET A 129 12.12 5.82 16.29
C MET A 129 10.64 5.46 16.44
N GLN A 130 9.91 6.28 17.17
CA GLN A 130 8.49 6.08 17.46
C GLN A 130 7.72 7.37 17.16
N THR A 131 6.62 7.26 16.44
CA THR A 131 5.74 8.37 16.06
C THR A 131 4.31 7.86 15.81
N GLU A 132 3.34 8.74 15.69
CA GLU A 132 1.95 8.37 15.38
C GLU A 132 1.73 8.21 13.87
N THR A 133 2.21 9.15 13.06
CA THR A 133 2.19 9.05 11.60
C THR A 133 3.58 9.18 10.99
N LEU A 134 3.76 8.61 9.81
CA LEU A 134 4.97 8.73 9.00
C LEU A 134 4.60 8.79 7.52
N ARG A 135 5.12 9.79 6.82
CA ARG A 135 5.12 9.86 5.36
C ARG A 135 6.51 9.43 4.87
N LEU A 136 6.56 8.47 3.95
CA LEU A 136 7.79 7.96 3.36
C LEU A 136 7.65 7.88 1.85
N ASP A 137 8.53 8.56 1.13
CA ASP A 137 8.69 8.36 -0.31
C ASP A 137 9.57 7.12 -0.54
N LEU A 138 9.03 6.08 -1.16
CA LEU A 138 9.73 4.81 -1.35
C LEU A 138 10.80 4.86 -2.45
N ILE A 139 10.81 5.91 -3.29
CA ILE A 139 11.80 6.14 -4.36
C ILE A 139 12.98 6.92 -3.79
N THR A 140 12.72 8.11 -3.22
CA THR A 140 13.78 9.00 -2.71
C THR A 140 14.27 8.60 -1.32
N LYS A 141 13.49 7.78 -0.61
CA LYS A 141 13.71 7.38 0.78
C LYS A 141 13.66 8.54 1.77
N ASP A 142 13.13 9.69 1.35
CA ASP A 142 12.84 10.81 2.23
C ASP A 142 11.61 10.48 3.08
N PHE A 143 11.70 10.81 4.36
CA PHE A 143 10.59 10.63 5.29
C PHE A 143 10.37 11.87 6.13
N ASP A 144 9.13 12.07 6.52
CA ASP A 144 8.74 13.14 7.42
C ASP A 144 7.50 12.79 8.24
N THR A 145 7.32 13.54 9.31
CA THR A 145 6.12 13.54 10.13
C THR A 145 6.00 14.89 10.83
N ALA A 146 4.77 15.32 11.08
CA ALA A 146 4.48 16.50 11.90
C ALA A 146 4.30 16.15 13.39
N ASP A 147 4.16 14.86 13.71
CA ASP A 147 3.79 14.40 15.05
C ASP A 147 4.96 14.44 16.02
N HIS A 148 4.65 14.15 17.29
CA HIS A 148 5.67 13.92 18.28
C HIS A 148 6.48 12.66 17.96
N VAL A 149 7.80 12.80 18.01
CA VAL A 149 8.73 11.71 17.72
C VAL A 149 9.66 11.49 18.89
N VAL A 150 9.87 10.22 19.22
CA VAL A 150 10.91 9.78 20.16
C VAL A 150 11.93 8.94 19.41
N ILE A 151 13.19 9.35 19.47
CA ILE A 151 14.35 8.69 18.87
C ILE A 151 15.22 8.13 19.99
N THR A 152 15.43 6.82 20.00
CA THR A 152 16.29 6.13 20.96
C THR A 152 17.50 5.56 20.22
N GLY A 153 18.70 5.88 20.70
CA GLY A 153 19.94 5.31 20.21
C GLY A 153 20.83 4.81 21.33
N THR A 154 22.07 4.48 21.01
CA THR A 154 23.05 3.96 21.98
C THR A 154 23.49 5.08 22.92
N GLY A 155 23.01 5.07 24.17
CA GLY A 155 23.39 6.04 25.21
C GLY A 155 22.69 7.41 25.10
N PHE A 156 21.68 7.54 24.25
CA PHE A 156 20.88 8.76 24.17
C PHE A 156 19.42 8.50 23.80
N GLN A 157 18.57 9.44 24.20
CA GLN A 157 17.18 9.51 23.80
C GLN A 157 16.81 10.95 23.50
N ASN A 158 16.33 11.22 22.29
CA ASN A 158 15.85 12.52 21.88
C ASN A 158 14.35 12.47 21.62
N GLU A 159 13.64 13.53 21.95
CA GLU A 159 12.22 13.70 21.66
C GLU A 159 11.98 15.09 21.07
N GLY A 160 10.97 15.22 20.21
CA GLY A 160 10.63 16.49 19.57
C GLY A 160 9.30 16.44 18.84
N THR A 161 8.86 17.56 18.28
CA THR A 161 7.67 17.65 17.43
C THR A 161 8.08 17.91 15.99
N GLY A 162 7.65 17.04 15.10
CA GLY A 162 8.03 17.02 13.71
C GLY A 162 9.43 16.43 13.50
N MET A 163 9.56 15.64 12.46
CA MET A 163 10.81 15.03 12.03
C MET A 163 10.87 15.02 10.51
N LYS A 164 12.07 15.17 9.97
CA LYS A 164 12.37 14.88 8.56
C LYS A 164 13.69 14.15 8.43
N GLY A 165 13.87 13.37 7.38
CA GLY A 165 15.08 12.59 7.20
C GLY A 165 15.13 11.86 5.88
N ASN A 166 16.16 11.04 5.73
CA ASN A 166 16.37 10.18 4.58
C ASN A 166 16.99 8.85 5.05
N MET A 167 16.41 7.72 4.64
CA MET A 167 16.83 6.39 5.11
C MET A 167 18.17 5.97 4.52
N ASP A 168 18.41 6.22 3.23
CA ASP A 168 19.66 5.85 2.55
C ASP A 168 20.86 6.61 3.14
N ARG A 169 20.67 7.90 3.45
CA ARG A 169 21.68 8.72 4.12
C ARG A 169 21.77 8.46 5.63
N SER A 170 20.85 7.68 6.20
CA SER A 170 20.74 7.45 7.65
C SER A 170 20.68 8.76 8.47
N VAL A 171 19.96 9.77 7.95
CA VAL A 171 19.82 11.08 8.60
C VAL A 171 18.39 11.26 9.08
N ALA A 172 18.21 11.66 10.35
CA ALA A 172 16.95 12.13 10.89
C ALA A 172 17.16 13.44 11.65
N THR A 173 16.27 14.41 11.46
CA THR A 173 16.33 15.74 12.08
C THR A 173 14.98 16.06 12.71
N LEU A 174 15.00 16.27 14.03
CA LEU A 174 13.83 16.78 14.77
C LEU A 174 13.70 18.29 14.55
N LEU A 175 12.47 18.78 14.44
CA LEU A 175 12.21 20.16 13.99
C LEU A 175 11.94 21.12 15.14
N ASN A 176 11.05 20.75 16.08
CA ASN A 176 10.56 21.65 17.13
C ASN A 176 10.62 20.99 18.51
N ASN A 177 10.66 21.80 19.56
CA ASN A 177 10.58 21.36 20.97
C ASN A 177 11.55 20.22 21.32
N VAL A 178 12.75 20.26 20.75
CA VAL A 178 13.72 19.17 20.85
C VAL A 178 14.30 19.11 22.27
N LYS A 179 14.21 17.92 22.88
CA LYS A 179 14.82 17.61 24.17
C LYS A 179 15.66 16.36 24.01
N GLY A 180 16.87 16.38 24.56
CA GLY A 180 17.78 15.24 24.55
C GLY A 180 18.14 14.81 25.96
N ARG A 181 18.23 13.49 26.16
CA ARG A 181 18.77 12.85 27.35
C ARG A 181 19.95 11.99 26.92
N TYR A 182 21.01 12.02 27.70
CA TYR A 182 22.22 11.24 27.46
C TYR A 182 22.55 10.47 28.73
N GLU A 183 23.01 9.24 28.58
CA GLU A 183 23.59 8.50 29.70
C GLU A 183 24.94 9.12 30.05
N ALA A 184 25.17 9.37 31.34
CA ALA A 184 26.49 9.78 31.80
C ALA A 184 27.44 8.59 31.64
N LEU A 185 28.55 8.80 30.91
CA LEU A 185 29.63 7.80 30.83
C LEU A 185 30.13 7.50 32.24
N GLN A 186 29.81 6.31 32.78
CA GLN A 186 30.50 5.78 33.95
C GLN A 186 31.88 5.31 33.49
N ASN A 187 32.88 6.17 33.70
CA ASN A 187 34.30 5.80 33.63
C ASN A 187 34.68 4.87 34.78
#